data_AF-A0AAW6SWU5-F1
#
_entry.id   AF-A0AAW6SWU5-F1
#
_cell.length_a   1.000
_cell.length_b   1.000
_cell.length_c   1.000
_cell.angle_alpha   90.00
_cell.angle_beta   90.00
_cell.angle_gamma   90.00
#
_symmetry.space_group_name_H-M   'P 1'
#
loop_
_entity.id
_entity.type
_entity.pdbx_description
1 polymer ?
#
loop_
_entity_poly.entity_id
_entity_poly.type
_entity_poly.pdbx_seq_one_letter_code
_entity_poly.pdbx_strand_id
1 'polypeptide(L)' 'MQFSADKMRRMIKDDKLLERVFNDMKKQMSEEEALEIVFNSYVLEDFVMEDVYINV' A
#
# COMPACT_ATOMS: atom_id res chain seq x y z
N MET A 1 -1.25 -3.51 13.57
CA MET A 1 -2.18 -2.96 12.56
C MET A 1 -2.62 -4.09 11.63
N GLN A 2 -3.85 -4.06 11.08
CA GLN A 2 -4.33 -5.09 10.15
C GLN A 2 -4.40 -4.57 8.71
N PHE A 3 -4.06 -5.44 7.76
CA PHE A 3 -4.17 -5.16 6.34
C PHE A 3 -5.63 -5.00 5.90
N SER A 4 -5.87 -4.05 4.99
CA SER A 4 -7.15 -3.79 4.34
C SER A 4 -6.88 -3.32 2.92
N ALA A 5 -7.30 -4.13 1.95
CA ALA A 5 -7.13 -3.83 0.53
C ALA A 5 -7.78 -2.49 0.14
N ASP A 6 -8.96 -2.18 0.69
CA ASP A 6 -9.67 -0.94 0.37
C ASP A 6 -8.95 0.31 0.89
N LYS A 7 -8.36 0.24 2.09
CA LYS A 7 -7.51 1.33 2.60
C LYS A 7 -6.26 1.49 1.75
N MET A 8 -5.57 0.39 1.43
CA MET A 8 -4.39 0.45 0.57
C MET A 8 -4.69 1.06 -0.79
N ARG A 9 -5.80 0.68 -1.44
CA ARG A 9 -6.21 1.28 -2.72
C ARG A 9 -6.39 2.80 -2.65
N ARG A 10 -6.95 3.31 -1.56
CA ARG A 10 -7.11 4.76 -1.35
C ARG A 10 -5.75 5.44 -1.14
N MET A 11 -4.93 4.89 -0.24
CA MET A 11 -3.60 5.42 0.04
C MET A 11 -2.70 5.44 -1.20
N ILE A 12 -2.71 4.36 -1.99
CA ILE A 12 -1.97 4.25 -3.26
C ILE A 12 -2.43 5.30 -4.27
N LYS A 13 -3.72 5.66 -4.29
CA LYS A 13 -4.24 6.68 -5.20
C LYS A 13 -3.74 8.08 -4.85
N ASP A 14 -3.49 8.34 -3.57
CA ASP A 14 -3.11 9.66 -3.08
C ASP A 14 -1.57 9.83 -2.97
N ASP A 15 -0.81 8.74 -2.96
CA ASP A 15 0.66 8.73 -2.93
C ASP A 15 1.28 8.23 -4.26
N LYS A 16 1.99 9.12 -4.96
CA LYS A 16 2.60 8.82 -6.28
C LYS A 16 3.71 7.76 -6.24
N LEU A 17 4.43 7.63 -5.13
CA LEU A 17 5.46 6.60 -4.99
C LEU A 17 4.78 5.24 -4.84
N LEU A 18 3.79 5.13 -3.96
CA LEU A 18 3.04 3.92 -3.75
C LEU A 18 2.29 3.51 -5.03
N GLU A 19 1.67 4.47 -5.73
CA GLU A 19 1.05 4.25 -7.05
C GLU A 19 2.03 3.61 -8.03
N ARG A 20 3.24 4.17 -8.14
CA ARG A 20 4.26 3.67 -9.06
C ARG A 20 4.71 2.25 -8.69
N VAL A 21 5.05 2.03 -7.43
CA VAL A 21 5.52 0.72 -6.95
C VAL A 21 4.45 -0.35 -7.15
N PHE A 22 3.22 -0.05 -6.75
CA PHE A 22 2.07 -0.94 -6.93
C PHE A 22 1.84 -1.29 -8.40
N ASN A 23 1.86 -0.29 -9.30
CA ASN A 23 1.67 -0.52 -10.73
C ASN A 23 2.79 -1.35 -11.36
N ASP A 24 4.02 -1.23 -10.87
CA ASP A 24 5.14 -2.06 -11.32
C ASP A 24 5.00 -3.51 -10.82
N MET A 25 4.56 -3.71 -9.57
CA MET A 25 4.31 -5.04 -9.00
C MET A 25 3.16 -5.76 -9.70
N LYS A 26 2.05 -5.05 -9.98
CA LYS A 26 0.85 -5.59 -10.65
C LYS A 26 1.12 -6.13 -12.06
N LYS A 27 2.27 -5.82 -12.67
CA LYS A 27 2.70 -6.42 -13.94
C LYS A 27 3.15 -7.88 -13.80
N GLN A 28 3.47 -8.32 -12.59
CA GLN A 28 4.09 -9.63 -12.32
C GLN A 28 3.27 -10.51 -11.38
N MET A 29 2.33 -9.95 -10.63
CA MET A 29 1.53 -10.66 -9.63
C MET A 29 0.09 -10.15 -9.58
N SER A 30 -0.75 -10.80 -8.78
CA SER A 30 -2.13 -10.36 -8.59
C SER A 30 -2.20 -9.00 -7.89
N GLU A 31 -3.33 -8.31 -8.05
CA GLU A 31 -3.56 -7.05 -7.35
C GLU A 31 -3.50 -7.23 -5.83
N GLU A 32 -4.10 -8.29 -5.30
CA GLU A 32 -4.15 -8.54 -3.86
C GLU A 32 -2.75 -8.78 -3.27
N GLU A 33 -1.94 -9.62 -3.93
CA GLU A 33 -0.53 -9.82 -3.55
C GLU A 33 0.28 -8.52 -3.61
N ALA A 34 0.08 -7.71 -4.64
CA ALA A 34 0.78 -6.43 -4.76
C ALA A 34 0.38 -5.45 -3.64
N LEU A 35 -0.90 -5.39 -3.26
CA LEU A 35 -1.37 -4.57 -2.15
C LEU A 35 -0.75 -5.00 -0.81
N GLU A 36 -0.69 -6.31 -0.56
CA GLU A 36 -0.08 -6.86 0.66
C GLU A 36 1.42 -6.58 0.74
N ILE A 37 2.15 -6.75 -0.36
CA ILE A 37 3.60 -6.47 -0.40
C ILE A 37 3.85 -4.98 -0.17
N VAL A 38 3.08 -4.09 -0.81
CA VAL A 38 3.24 -2.64 -0.60
C VAL A 38 2.95 -2.27 0.86
N PHE A 39 1.89 -2.81 1.45
CA PHE A 39 1.58 -2.57 2.87
C PHE A 39 2.73 -3.03 3.79
N ASN A 40 3.21 -4.26 3.61
CA ASN A 40 4.27 -4.81 4.46
C ASN A 40 5.62 -4.10 4.27
N SER A 41 5.88 -3.55 3.07
CA SER A 41 7.20 -2.97 2.74
C SER A 41 7.29 -1.46 2.96
N TYR A 42 6.16 -0.75 2.90
CA TYR A 42 6.12 0.73 2.91
C TYR A 42 5.22 1.32 3.99
N VAL A 43 4.35 0.52 4.60
CA VAL A 43 3.40 1.01 5.62
C VAL A 43 3.78 0.46 6.97
N LEU A 44 3.89 -0.86 7.10
CA LEU A 44 4.21 -1.51 8.36
C LEU A 44 5.60 -1.08 8.86
N GLU A 45 5.70 -0.79 10.16
CA GLU A 45 6.93 -0.35 10.85
C GLU A 45 7.46 1.05 10.47
N ASP A 46 6.80 1.79 9.56
CA ASP A 46 7.07 3.21 9.32
C ASP A 46 6.02 4.07 10.01
N PHE A 47 6.37 4.69 11.15
CA PHE A 47 5.40 5.40 11.98
C PHE A 47 4.59 6.48 11.25
N VAL A 48 5.17 7.14 10.24
CA VAL A 48 4.47 8.17 9.47
C VAL A 48 3.45 7.52 8.56
N MET A 49 3.87 6.47 7.85
CA MET A 49 3.01 5.74 6.93
C MET A 49 1.92 4.96 7.66
N GLU A 50 2.21 4.41 8.84
CA GLU A 50 1.21 3.79 9.72
C GLU A 50 0.13 4.81 10.13
N ASP A 51 0.52 6.02 10.54
CA ASP A 51 -0.44 7.09 10.90
C ASP A 51 -1.28 7.53 9.69
N VAL A 52 -0.64 7.72 8.53
CA VAL A 52 -1.38 8.01 7.28
C VAL A 52 -2.39 6.90 7.01
N TYR A 53 -1.97 5.63 7.02
CA TYR A 53 -2.84 4.49 6.72
C TYR A 53 -3.99 4.31 7.72
N ILE A 54 -3.76 4.59 9.00
CA ILE A 54 -4.82 4.57 10.03
C ILE A 54 -5.90 5.60 9.69
N ASN A 55 -5.49 6.76 9.18
CA ASN A 55 -6.35 7.93 8.90
C ASN A 55 -6.83 8.04 7.43
N VAL A 56 -6.52 7.06 6.57
CA VAL A 56 -7.05 6.92 5.19
C VAL A 56 -8.57 6.71 5.16
#